data_AF-A0A553V318-F1
#
_entry.id   AF-A0A553V318-F1
#
_cell.length_a   1.000
_cell.length_b   1.000
_cell.length_c   1.000
_cell.angle_alpha   90.00
_cell.angle_beta   90.00
_cell.angle_gamma   90.00
#
_symmetry.space_group_name_H-M   'P 1'
#
loop_
_entity.id
_entity.type
_entity.pdbx_description
1 polymer ?
#
loop_
_entity_poly.entity_id
_entity_poly.type
_entity_poly.pdbx_seq_one_letter_code
_entity_poly.pdbx_strand_id
1 'polypeptide(L)'
;MPVTIRIFGQEAQFHQGQWHCEDDGVLAMLDALADPRAQTPNAEEEHAFYCAGRFGGSVWVGSEWKMAELPEPELKLDAYALPSPKPERGGWLPWSRKKR
;
A
#
# COMPACT_ATOMS: atom_id res chain seq x y z
N MET A 1 3.13 -13.88 -16.66
CA MET A 1 4.54 -14.36 -16.81
C MET A 1 5.13 -14.16 -15.44
N PRO A 2 5.83 -15.14 -14.84
CA PRO A 2 6.30 -14.98 -13.47
C PRO A 2 7.23 -13.77 -13.35
N VAL A 3 6.95 -12.90 -12.38
CA VAL A 3 7.75 -11.69 -12.13
C VAL A 3 8.79 -12.03 -11.09
N THR A 4 10.05 -11.68 -11.34
CA THR A 4 11.15 -11.97 -10.41
C THR A 4 11.53 -10.70 -9.67
N ILE A 5 11.67 -10.80 -8.35
CA ILE A 5 12.18 -9.74 -7.48
C ILE A 5 13.41 -10.22 -6.73
N ARG A 6 14.19 -9.27 -6.23
CA ARG A 6 15.32 -9.52 -5.35
C ARG A 6 15.20 -8.66 -4.09
N ILE A 7 15.13 -9.32 -2.94
CA ILE A 7 15.04 -8.70 -1.62
C ILE A 7 16.02 -9.38 -0.66
N PHE A 8 16.74 -8.59 0.14
CA PHE A 8 17.77 -9.09 1.07
C PHE A 8 18.82 -10.02 0.43
N GLY A 9 19.07 -9.86 -0.86
CA GLY A 9 19.98 -10.71 -1.63
C GLY A 9 19.36 -12.01 -2.16
N GLN A 10 18.15 -12.36 -1.73
CA GLN A 10 17.37 -13.53 -2.16
C GLN A 10 16.50 -13.19 -3.38
N GLU A 11 16.35 -14.16 -4.28
CA GLU A 11 15.45 -14.06 -5.43
C GLU A 11 14.10 -14.70 -5.11
N ALA A 12 13.02 -14.01 -5.45
CA ALA A 12 11.66 -14.51 -5.29
C ALA A 12 10.88 -14.31 -6.58
N GLN A 13 9.99 -15.23 -6.90
CA GLN A 13 9.15 -15.22 -8.08
C GLN A 13 7.69 -15.10 -7.67
N PHE A 14 6.96 -14.18 -8.29
CA PHE A 14 5.52 -14.05 -8.15
C PHE A 14 4.82 -14.59 -9.38
N HIS A 15 3.85 -15.47 -9.16
CA HIS A 15 3.00 -15.96 -10.24
C HIS A 15 1.61 -16.31 -9.72
N GLN A 16 0.57 -15.83 -10.43
CA GLN A 16 -0.83 -16.18 -10.16
C GLN A 16 -1.26 -15.97 -8.69
N GLY A 17 -0.79 -14.90 -8.06
CA GLY A 17 -1.14 -14.60 -6.66
C GLY A 17 -0.32 -15.35 -5.62
N GLN A 18 0.77 -16.03 -6.00
CA GLN A 18 1.62 -16.81 -5.10
C GLN A 18 3.08 -16.42 -5.24
N TRP A 19 3.78 -16.40 -4.10
CA TRP A 19 5.22 -16.20 -4.07
C TRP A 19 5.96 -17.54 -3.99
N HIS A 20 7.12 -17.58 -4.62
CA HIS A 20 8.09 -18.67 -4.54
C HIS A 20 9.46 -18.07 -4.22
N CYS A 21 10.09 -18.52 -3.15
CA CYS A 21 11.45 -18.14 -2.76
C CYS A 21 12.15 -19.35 -2.13
N GLU A 22 13.47 -19.43 -2.23
CA GLU A 22 14.26 -20.49 -1.57
C GLU A 22 14.39 -20.27 -0.05
N ASP A 23 14.28 -19.04 0.41
CA ASP A 23 14.33 -18.70 1.84
C ASP A 23 12.91 -18.62 2.43
N ASP A 24 12.64 -19.49 3.41
CA ASP A 24 11.32 -19.58 4.06
C ASP A 24 10.93 -18.29 4.81
N GLY A 25 11.90 -17.55 5.34
CA GLY A 25 11.65 -16.30 6.07
C GLY A 25 11.20 -15.20 5.11
N VAL A 26 11.91 -15.06 4.00
CA VAL A 26 11.56 -14.14 2.92
C VAL A 26 10.21 -14.52 2.29
N LEU A 27 9.98 -15.81 2.07
CA LEU A 27 8.70 -16.31 1.56
C LEU A 27 7.54 -15.93 2.48
N ALA A 28 7.65 -16.17 3.79
CA ALA A 28 6.60 -15.82 4.75
C ALA A 28 6.31 -14.31 4.79
N MET A 29 7.34 -13.47 4.63
CA MET A 29 7.18 -12.02 4.55
C MET A 29 6.45 -11.57 3.28
N LEU A 30 6.76 -12.20 2.15
CA LEU A 30 6.12 -11.91 0.86
C LEU A 30 4.68 -12.43 0.82
N ASP A 31 4.42 -13.63 1.36
CA ASP A 31 3.07 -14.20 1.46
C ASP A 31 2.15 -13.34 2.32
N ALA A 32 2.67 -12.66 3.34
CA ALA A 32 1.88 -11.71 4.13
C ALA A 32 1.37 -10.51 3.33
N LEU A 33 2.03 -10.19 2.20
CA LEU A 33 1.62 -9.13 1.29
C LEU A 33 0.90 -9.64 0.05
N ALA A 34 0.91 -10.95 -0.22
CA ALA A 34 0.40 -11.52 -1.46
C ALA A 34 -1.04 -11.10 -1.76
N ASP A 35 -1.26 -10.52 -2.95
CA ASP A 35 -2.60 -10.25 -3.45
C ASP A 35 -3.09 -11.37 -4.38
N PRO A 36 -4.05 -12.21 -3.97
CA PRO A 36 -4.59 -13.29 -4.81
C PRO A 36 -5.37 -12.78 -6.03
N ARG A 37 -5.68 -11.48 -6.10
CA ARG A 37 -6.35 -10.84 -7.24
C ARG A 37 -5.40 -10.44 -8.36
N ALA A 38 -4.09 -10.36 -8.07
CA ALA A 38 -3.06 -10.00 -9.04
C ALA A 38 -2.74 -11.19 -9.98
N GLN A 39 -3.67 -11.48 -10.90
CA GLN A 39 -3.58 -12.60 -11.85
C GLN A 39 -3.26 -12.18 -13.28
N THR A 40 -3.27 -10.87 -13.57
CA THR A 40 -2.91 -10.36 -14.89
C THR A 40 -1.42 -9.98 -14.91
N PRO A 41 -0.72 -10.07 -16.06
CA PRO A 41 0.70 -9.73 -16.12
C PRO A 41 1.02 -8.31 -15.61
N ASN A 42 0.13 -7.34 -15.87
CA ASN A 42 0.29 -5.98 -15.37
C ASN A 42 0.12 -5.91 -13.85
N ALA A 43 -0.89 -6.61 -13.30
CA ALA A 43 -1.11 -6.65 -11.86
C ALA A 43 -0.01 -7.43 -11.12
N GLU A 44 0.53 -8.49 -11.71
CA GLU A 44 1.70 -9.22 -11.18
C GLU A 44 2.92 -8.29 -11.08
N GLU A 45 3.17 -7.47 -12.11
CA GLU A 45 4.27 -6.51 -12.12
C GLU A 45 4.07 -5.39 -11.09
N GLU A 46 2.87 -4.77 -11.04
CA GLU A 46 2.53 -3.74 -10.05
C GLU A 46 2.69 -4.27 -8.62
N HIS A 47 2.23 -5.51 -8.37
CA HIS A 47 2.36 -6.16 -7.07
C HIS A 47 3.82 -6.42 -6.69
N ALA A 48 4.63 -6.88 -7.65
CA ALA A 48 6.05 -7.09 -7.46
C ALA A 48 6.80 -5.79 -7.14
N PHE A 49 6.48 -4.68 -7.83
CA PHE A 49 7.03 -3.36 -7.52
C PHE A 49 6.62 -2.88 -6.13
N TYR A 50 5.37 -3.08 -5.74
CA TYR A 50 4.90 -2.73 -4.40
C TYR A 50 5.69 -3.51 -3.32
N CYS A 51 5.81 -4.83 -3.47
CA CYS A 51 6.51 -5.69 -2.50
C CYS A 51 8.00 -5.37 -2.44
N ALA A 52 8.66 -5.24 -3.59
CA ALA A 52 10.06 -4.85 -3.66
C ALA A 52 10.27 -3.46 -3.05
N GLY A 53 9.41 -2.48 -3.33
CA GLY A 53 9.52 -1.13 -2.78
C GLY A 53 9.34 -1.11 -1.25
N ARG A 54 8.40 -1.91 -0.72
CA ARG A 54 8.15 -2.04 0.72
C ARG A 54 9.37 -2.56 1.48
N PHE A 55 10.13 -3.48 0.87
CA PHE A 55 11.30 -4.12 1.49
C PHE A 55 12.65 -3.59 0.99
N GLY A 56 12.65 -2.60 0.09
CA GLY A 56 13.88 -1.99 -0.46
C GLY A 56 14.64 -2.90 -1.45
N GLY A 57 13.91 -3.65 -2.28
CA GLY A 57 14.43 -4.55 -3.30
C GLY A 57 14.40 -4.02 -4.73
N SER A 58 14.69 -4.93 -5.66
CA SER A 58 14.65 -4.68 -7.10
C SER A 58 13.76 -5.68 -7.83
N VAL A 59 13.16 -5.27 -8.95
CA VAL A 59 12.31 -6.09 -9.82
C VAL A 59 13.04 -6.33 -11.14
N TRP A 60 12.95 -7.54 -11.68
CA TRP A 60 13.48 -7.89 -12.99
C TRP A 60 12.51 -7.48 -14.09
N VAL A 61 12.85 -6.44 -14.87
CA VAL A 61 11.99 -5.92 -15.94
C VAL A 61 12.76 -5.88 -17.25
N GLY A 62 12.22 -6.57 -18.26
CA GLY A 62 12.75 -6.59 -19.63
C GLY A 62 14.08 -7.30 -19.80
N SER A 63 15.14 -6.80 -19.17
CA SER A 63 16.50 -7.38 -19.13
C SER A 63 17.38 -6.75 -18.02
N GLU A 64 16.79 -5.95 -17.12
CA GLU A 64 17.54 -5.22 -16.09
C GLU A 64 16.84 -5.30 -14.73
N TRP A 65 17.65 -5.19 -13.67
CA TRP A 65 17.16 -5.04 -12.31
C TRP A 65 16.82 -3.57 -12.06
N LYS A 66 15.53 -3.28 -11.97
CA LYS A 66 15.04 -1.95 -11.62
C LYS A 66 14.80 -1.87 -10.11
N MET A 67 15.42 -0.92 -9.43
CA MET A 67 15.07 -0.64 -8.03
C MET A 67 13.60 -0.22 -7.94
N ALA A 68 12.87 -0.82 -7.01
CA ALA A 68 11.52 -0.39 -6.72
C ALA A 68 11.58 0.84 -5.79
N GLU A 69 10.85 1.89 -6.16
CA GLU A 69 10.67 3.05 -5.29
C GLU A 69 9.78 2.67 -4.10
N LEU A 70 9.97 3.36 -2.97
CA LEU A 70 9.13 3.14 -1.80
C LEU A 70 7.65 3.42 -2.18
N PRO A 71 6.72 2.47 -1.97
CA PRO A 71 5.33 2.67 -2.35
C PRO A 71 4.74 3.89 -1.63
N GLU A 72 3.83 4.60 -2.31
CA GLU A 72 3.13 5.72 -1.69
C GLU A 72 2.43 5.27 -0.39
N PRO A 73 2.49 6.07 0.69
CA PRO A 73 1.81 5.73 1.93
C PRO A 73 0.29 5.67 1.71
N GLU A 74 -0.31 4.54 2.07
CA GLU A 74 -1.76 4.28 1.89
C GLU A 74 -2.65 5.21 2.71
N LEU A 75 -2.09 5.81 3.79
CA LEU A 75 -2.77 6.78 4.63
C LEU A 75 -2.13 8.15 4.46
N LYS A 76 -2.78 9.01 3.66
CA LYS A 76 -2.47 10.45 3.62
C LYS A 76 -3.18 11.11 4.80
N LEU A 77 -2.44 11.83 5.66
CA LEU A 77 -2.98 12.55 6.83
C LEU A 77 -4.14 13.51 6.47
N ASP A 78 -4.24 13.93 5.21
CA ASP A 78 -5.36 14.72 4.68
C ASP A 78 -6.72 13.99 4.78
N ALA A 79 -6.72 12.65 4.76
CA ALA A 79 -7.93 11.84 5.00
C ALA A 79 -8.38 11.89 6.47
N TYR A 80 -7.53 12.39 7.37
CA TYR A 80 -7.80 12.65 8.79
C TYR A 80 -8.04 14.14 9.06
N ALA A 81 -8.50 14.93 8.08
CA ALA A 81 -9.06 16.23 8.39
C ALA A 81 -10.23 16.05 9.37
N LEU A 82 -9.96 16.29 10.67
CA LEU A 82 -10.98 16.40 11.69
C LEU A 82 -12.05 17.37 11.16
N PRO A 83 -13.34 17.02 11.21
CA PRO A 83 -14.38 17.95 10.81
C PRO A 83 -14.15 19.24 11.59
N SER A 84 -13.87 20.34 10.88
CA SER A 84 -13.65 21.65 11.48
C SER A 84 -14.76 21.88 12.50
N PRO A 85 -14.44 22.23 13.76
CA PRO A 85 -15.46 22.43 14.79
C PRO A 85 -16.45 23.45 14.23
N LYS A 86 -17.65 22.97 13.90
CA LYS A 86 -18.75 23.83 13.48
C LYS A 86 -18.91 24.79 14.66
N PRO A 87 -18.76 26.11 14.48
CA PRO A 87 -19.00 27.02 15.58
C PRO A 87 -20.43 26.76 16.01
N GLU A 88 -20.60 26.16 17.19
CA GLU A 88 -21.88 26.16 17.87
C GLU A 88 -22.18 27.64 18.05
N ARG A 89 -22.96 28.19 17.12
CA ARG A 89 -23.70 29.41 17.40
C ARG A 89 -24.57 29.03 18.57
N GLY A 90 -24.08 29.31 19.77
CA GLY A 90 -24.85 29.56 20.97
C GLY A 90 -25.81 30.70 20.65
N GLY A 91 -26.85 30.38 19.89
CA GLY A 91 -28.02 31.20 19.71
C GLY A 91 -28.79 31.05 20.99
N TRP A 92 -28.60 32.02 21.88
CA TRP A 92 -29.31 32.13 23.13
C TRP A 92 -30.79 31.86 22.90
N LEU A 93 -31.33 30.99 23.74
CA LEU A 93 -32.70 30.50 23.71
C LEU A 93 -33.71 31.60 23.32
N PRO A 94 -34.65 31.33 22.40
CA PRO A 94 -35.59 32.33 21.87
C PRO A 94 -36.62 32.87 22.89
N TRP A 95 -36.61 32.42 24.15
CA TRP A 95 -37.58 32.85 25.16
C TRP A 95 -37.21 34.15 25.89
N SER A 96 -35.96 34.65 25.75
CA SER A 96 -35.53 35.89 26.43
C SER A 96 -36.01 37.19 25.76
N ARG A 97 -36.80 37.12 24.68
CA ARG A 97 -37.53 38.30 24.17
C ARG A 97 -38.93 38.36 24.78
N LYS A 98 -39.04 38.79 26.05
CA LYS A 98 -40.33 39.16 26.64
C LYS A 98 -40.36 40.65 26.99
N LYS A 99 -41.32 41.33 26.36
CA LYS A 99 -41.63 42.77 26.34
C LYS A 99 -41.71 43.43 27.72
N ARG A 100 -41.18 44.64 27.82
CA ARG A 100 -41.84 45.79 28.46
C ARG A 100 -41.76 46.98 27.51
#